data_AF-A0A1Y6KQK6-F1
#
_entry.id   AF-A0A1Y6KQK6-F1
#
_cell.length_a   1.000
_cell.length_b   1.000
_cell.length_c   1.000
_cell.angle_alpha   90.00
_cell.angle_beta   90.00
_cell.angle_gamma   90.00
#
_symmetry.space_group_name_H-M   'P 1'
#
loop_
_entity.id
_entity.type
_entity.pdbx_description
1 polymer ?
#
loop_
_entity_poly.entity_id
_entity_poly.type
_entity_poly.pdbx_seq_one_letter_code
_entity_poly.pdbx_strand_id
1 'polypeptide(L)'
;MMPGVVADSVVNLCGAIGLAVAAAMLYRRDPRGPLTARLVALLALVASLFLLRGIAWWTDNATLDRISLIPAALIPVGALIVTEGLLRRHAHRGLKLAALIGGIVLALAGALGPVALENHHTAVLSAFQLAGFATCAWLLLRRDRASLLAWENRAIDRVAFGALIVIPFIVTDFRVLAPHMPVRLGALGALLAVTAMLIAGSSAEAQRQGVWLTSLRMTGAALLGAAAAALAPEVDAAQLMRFCAVAVAGVLTIGLLGDALRAMLEARQPGVLDSIGAATASTRDELIAELTHQPIFESARRYREAELAAYDPPLLRDFLASRRVLRRADAPWGLAANDPAVERMVTLMTARHATHVIVLSHEPVDLIVLAVSVIAADPATETALALVRRLLVQAPEATTPTCDDGRADAATCPPAAGR
;
A
#
# COMPACT_ATOMS: atom_id res chain seq x y z
N MET A 1 20.37 -9.14 32.21
CA MET A 1 19.08 -8.45 32.03
C MET A 1 17.94 -9.39 32.40
N MET A 2 16.90 -8.89 33.06
CA MET A 2 15.70 -9.69 33.36
C MET A 2 14.97 -10.04 32.05
N PRO A 3 14.48 -11.28 31.84
CA PRO A 3 13.83 -11.71 30.60
C PRO A 3 12.67 -10.81 30.14
N GLY A 4 11.93 -10.21 31.10
CA GLY A 4 10.85 -9.27 30.79
C GLY A 4 11.35 -7.98 30.14
N VAL A 5 12.51 -7.46 30.58
CA VAL A 5 13.10 -6.22 30.01
C VAL A 5 13.54 -6.46 28.56
N VAL A 6 14.10 -7.63 28.26
CA VAL A 6 14.50 -7.97 26.89
C VAL A 6 13.27 -8.04 25.97
N ALA A 7 12.21 -8.71 26.40
CA ALA A 7 10.97 -8.80 25.62
C ALA A 7 10.33 -7.40 25.39
N ASP A 8 10.22 -6.60 26.45
CA ASP A 8 9.71 -5.23 26.40
C ASP A 8 10.53 -4.36 25.41
N SER A 9 11.87 -4.44 25.47
CA SER A 9 12.77 -3.69 24.57
C SER A 9 12.64 -4.13 23.11
N VAL A 10 12.60 -5.44 22.85
CA VAL A 10 12.47 -5.96 21.48
C VAL A 10 11.14 -5.56 20.86
N VAL A 11 10.03 -5.68 21.62
CA VAL A 11 8.69 -5.29 21.15
C VAL A 11 8.65 -3.79 20.82
N ASN A 12 9.26 -2.94 21.65
CA ASN A 12 9.37 -1.51 21.38
C ASN A 12 10.25 -1.19 20.16
N LEU A 13 11.39 -1.86 19.99
CA LEU A 13 12.25 -1.67 18.81
C LEU A 13 11.51 -2.09 17.52
N CYS A 14 10.80 -3.21 17.54
CA CYS A 14 9.93 -3.63 16.44
C CYS A 14 8.86 -2.58 16.13
N GLY A 15 8.20 -2.03 17.16
CA GLY A 15 7.23 -0.95 17.04
C GLY A 15 7.81 0.31 16.41
N ALA A 16 8.97 0.76 16.89
CA ALA A 16 9.66 1.94 16.36
C ALA A 16 10.00 1.77 14.87
N ILE A 17 10.60 0.63 14.50
CA ILE A 17 10.98 0.33 13.12
C ILE A 17 9.73 0.26 12.23
N GLY A 18 8.69 -0.48 12.65
CA GLY A 18 7.47 -0.65 11.86
C GLY A 18 6.73 0.66 11.63
N LEU A 19 6.62 1.51 12.65
CA LEU A 19 6.00 2.84 12.51
C LEU A 19 6.83 3.79 11.67
N ALA A 20 8.17 3.76 11.78
CA ALA A 20 9.06 4.55 10.93
C ALA A 20 8.92 4.17 9.45
N VAL A 21 8.86 2.86 9.15
CA VAL A 21 8.63 2.35 7.80
C VAL A 21 7.25 2.77 7.28
N ALA A 22 6.19 2.62 8.09
CA ALA A 22 4.86 3.07 7.71
C ALA A 22 4.80 4.59 7.46
N ALA A 23 5.48 5.39 8.27
CA ALA A 23 5.60 6.83 8.08
C ALA A 23 6.32 7.17 6.76
N ALA A 24 7.41 6.47 6.44
CA ALA A 24 8.13 6.63 5.19
C ALA A 24 7.26 6.25 3.96
N MET A 25 6.51 5.15 4.06
CA MET A 25 5.57 4.73 3.00
C MET A 25 4.48 5.78 2.75
N LEU A 26 3.90 6.33 3.83
CA LEU A 26 2.88 7.38 3.74
C LEU A 26 3.44 8.67 3.14
N TYR A 27 4.60 9.13 3.63
CA TYR A 27 5.27 10.33 3.12
C TYR A 27 5.59 10.21 1.63
N ARG A 28 6.03 9.04 1.16
CA ARG A 28 6.32 8.81 -0.25
C ARG A 28 5.08 8.81 -1.14
N ARG A 29 3.94 8.33 -0.61
CA ARG A 29 2.68 8.28 -1.36
C ARG A 29 2.11 9.68 -1.60
N ASP A 30 2.28 10.59 -0.65
CA ASP A 30 1.81 11.98 -0.75
C ASP A 30 2.69 12.94 0.09
N PRO A 31 3.83 13.40 -0.44
CA PRO A 31 4.78 14.21 0.32
C PRO A 31 4.30 15.64 0.58
N ARG A 32 3.31 16.13 -0.19
CA ARG A 32 2.79 17.51 -0.08
C ARG A 32 1.44 17.58 0.65
N GLY A 33 0.84 16.44 0.96
CA GLY A 33 -0.43 16.35 1.68
C GLY A 33 -0.33 16.87 3.12
N PRO A 34 -1.12 17.87 3.52
CA PRO A 34 -1.10 18.39 4.89
C PRO A 34 -1.58 17.36 5.91
N LEU A 35 -2.49 16.47 5.53
CA LEU A 35 -2.95 15.35 6.37
C LEU A 35 -1.85 14.29 6.53
N THR A 36 -1.18 13.94 5.44
CA THR A 36 -0.07 12.98 5.43
C THR A 36 1.05 13.45 6.33
N ALA A 37 1.44 14.73 6.25
CA ALA A 37 2.45 15.32 7.14
C ALA A 37 2.09 15.20 8.62
N ARG A 38 0.81 15.46 9.00
CA ARG A 38 0.34 15.33 10.39
C ARG A 38 0.36 13.88 10.87
N LEU A 39 -0.07 12.94 10.02
CA LEU A 39 -0.06 11.51 10.36
C LEU A 39 1.37 10.99 10.50
N VAL A 40 2.27 11.38 9.58
CA VAL A 40 3.70 11.05 9.64
C VAL A 40 4.33 11.62 10.91
N ALA A 41 4.01 12.86 11.29
CA ALA A 41 4.49 13.45 12.53
C ALA A 41 4.00 12.67 13.78
N LEU A 42 2.74 12.25 13.81
CA LEU A 42 2.21 11.40 14.89
C LEU A 42 2.91 10.04 14.93
N LEU A 43 3.07 9.38 13.78
CA LEU A 43 3.78 8.09 13.71
C LEU A 43 5.24 8.22 14.14
N ALA A 44 5.93 9.29 13.73
CA ALA A 44 7.30 9.58 14.15
C ALA A 44 7.40 9.85 15.65
N LEU A 45 6.41 10.54 16.24
CA LEU A 45 6.32 10.78 17.68
C LEU A 45 6.12 9.48 18.48
N VAL A 46 5.26 8.58 18.00
CA VAL A 46 5.06 7.27 18.63
C VAL A 46 6.29 6.37 18.42
N ALA A 47 6.91 6.41 17.25
CA ALA A 47 8.14 5.67 16.96
C ALA A 47 9.30 6.15 17.85
N SER A 48 9.44 7.46 18.08
CA SER A 48 10.48 8.01 18.95
C SER A 48 10.28 7.62 20.41
N LEU A 49 9.03 7.59 20.90
CA LEU A 49 8.69 7.01 22.21
C LEU A 49 9.23 5.58 22.35
N PHE A 50 8.88 4.69 21.42
CA PHE A 50 9.28 3.29 21.50
C PHE A 50 10.80 3.12 21.34
N LEU A 51 11.43 3.90 20.48
CA LEU A 51 12.88 3.87 20.29
C LEU A 51 13.61 4.30 21.57
N LEU A 52 13.25 5.45 22.14
CA LEU A 52 13.87 5.96 23.37
C LEU A 52 13.70 4.98 24.53
N ARG A 53 12.48 4.45 24.69
CA ARG A 53 12.17 3.50 25.76
C ARG A 53 12.91 2.17 25.60
N GLY A 54 12.96 1.62 24.38
CA GLY A 54 13.71 0.41 24.08
C GLY A 54 15.22 0.58 24.34
N ILE A 55 15.81 1.72 23.95
CA ILE A 55 17.23 2.02 24.20
C ILE A 55 17.48 2.26 25.68
N ALA A 56 16.60 2.99 26.38
CA ALA A 56 16.73 3.27 27.80
C ALA A 56 16.84 1.98 28.63
N TRP A 57 15.97 1.00 28.35
CA TRP A 57 15.99 -0.29 29.01
C TRP A 57 17.16 -1.18 28.62
N TRP A 58 17.62 -1.08 27.37
CA TRP A 58 18.83 -1.79 26.93
C TRP A 58 20.10 -1.24 27.58
N THR A 59 20.14 0.06 27.86
CA THR A 59 21.32 0.74 28.44
C THR A 59 21.21 0.96 29.95
N ASP A 60 20.10 0.55 30.57
CA ASP A 60 19.75 0.82 31.97
C ASP A 60 19.86 2.32 32.34
N ASN A 61 19.48 3.19 31.41
CA ASN A 61 19.66 4.64 31.53
C ASN A 61 18.36 5.34 31.95
N ALA A 62 18.26 5.67 33.24
CA ALA A 62 17.11 6.35 33.83
C ALA A 62 16.81 7.73 33.21
N THR A 63 17.82 8.45 32.73
CA THR A 63 17.62 9.76 32.08
C THR A 63 16.91 9.60 30.74
N LEU A 64 17.30 8.60 29.94
CA LEU A 64 16.62 8.28 28.68
C LEU A 64 15.18 7.80 28.93
N ASP A 65 14.95 7.03 29.99
CA ASP A 65 13.60 6.58 30.36
C ASP A 65 12.69 7.77 30.69
N ARG A 66 13.19 8.76 31.45
CA ARG A 66 12.46 10.02 31.73
C ARG A 66 12.22 10.86 30.48
N ILE A 67 13.22 11.00 29.61
CA ILE A 67 13.08 11.72 28.34
C ILE A 67 12.02 11.05 27.46
N SER A 68 11.88 9.72 27.52
CA SER A 68 10.83 8.99 26.78
C SER A 68 9.40 9.37 27.21
N LEU A 69 9.21 9.96 28.40
CA LEU A 69 7.88 10.45 28.83
C LEU A 69 7.42 11.68 28.05
N ILE A 70 8.34 12.46 27.46
CA ILE A 70 8.02 13.63 26.65
C ILE A 70 7.19 13.24 25.42
N PRO A 71 7.66 12.36 24.51
CA PRO A 71 6.83 11.94 23.38
C PRO A 71 5.55 11.25 23.84
N ALA A 72 5.57 10.45 24.92
CA ALA A 72 4.36 9.85 25.47
C ALA A 72 3.29 10.89 25.82
N ALA A 73 3.65 11.98 26.50
CA ALA A 73 2.74 13.05 26.87
C ALA A 73 2.22 13.85 25.67
N LEU A 74 2.97 13.89 24.56
CA LEU A 74 2.59 14.60 23.34
C LEU A 74 1.70 13.77 22.40
N ILE A 75 1.61 12.44 22.55
CA ILE A 75 0.81 11.58 21.68
C ILE A 75 -0.66 12.03 21.58
N PRO A 76 -1.37 12.33 22.68
CA PRO A 76 -2.75 12.81 22.62
C PRO A 76 -2.91 14.10 21.81
N VAL A 77 -1.92 15.00 21.86
CA VAL A 77 -1.91 16.23 21.07
C VAL A 77 -1.76 15.91 19.58
N GLY A 78 -0.82 15.03 19.23
CA GLY A 78 -0.65 14.56 17.85
C GLY A 78 -1.90 13.86 17.30
N ALA A 79 -2.52 12.99 18.10
CA ALA A 79 -3.76 12.30 17.75
C ALA A 79 -4.91 13.29 17.50
N LEU A 80 -5.03 14.33 18.33
CA LEU A 80 -6.04 15.38 18.16
C LEU A 80 -5.80 16.19 16.87
N ILE A 81 -4.55 16.58 16.59
CA ILE A 81 -4.18 17.31 15.36
C ILE A 81 -4.53 16.52 14.09
N VAL A 82 -4.25 15.21 14.09
CA VAL A 82 -4.63 14.31 13.00
C VAL A 82 -6.16 14.22 12.87
N THR A 83 -6.87 14.05 13.99
CA THR A 83 -8.33 13.97 14.03
C THR A 83 -9.00 15.24 13.47
N GLU A 84 -8.49 16.41 13.81
CA GLU A 84 -8.98 17.69 13.25
C GLU A 84 -8.72 17.82 11.76
N GLY A 85 -7.53 17.40 11.31
CA GLY A 85 -7.20 17.38 9.89
C GLY A 85 -8.15 16.52 9.07
N LEU A 86 -8.56 15.38 9.64
CA LEU A 86 -9.50 14.45 9.02
C LEU A 86 -10.94 14.99 8.98
N LEU A 87 -11.41 15.58 10.08
CA LEU A 87 -12.81 16.02 10.18
C LEU A 87 -13.05 17.38 9.51
N ARG A 88 -12.01 18.09 9.03
CA ARG A 88 -12.07 19.46 8.49
C ARG A 88 -12.77 20.47 9.42
N ARG A 89 -12.95 20.10 10.69
CA ARG A 89 -13.62 20.87 11.74
C ARG A 89 -12.61 21.15 12.83
N HIS A 90 -12.69 22.34 13.42
CA HIS A 90 -11.92 22.66 14.60
C HIS A 90 -12.59 22.02 15.81
N ALA A 91 -11.87 21.18 16.55
CA ALA A 91 -12.36 20.73 17.84
C ALA A 91 -12.56 21.95 18.76
N HIS A 92 -13.43 21.80 19.77
CA HIS A 92 -13.68 22.88 20.72
C HIS A 92 -12.36 23.40 21.30
N ARG A 93 -12.18 24.73 21.36
CA ARG A 93 -10.92 25.36 21.78
C ARG A 93 -10.43 24.84 23.14
N GLY A 94 -11.37 24.56 24.04
CA GLY A 94 -11.09 23.97 25.35
C GLY A 94 -10.40 22.60 25.28
N LEU A 95 -10.81 21.72 24.34
CA LEU A 95 -10.18 20.40 24.20
C LEU A 95 -8.75 20.53 23.69
N LYS A 96 -8.50 21.43 22.72
CA LYS A 96 -7.15 21.70 22.21
C LYS A 96 -6.23 22.23 23.30
N LEU A 97 -6.73 23.22 24.06
CA LEU A 97 -5.96 23.84 25.13
C LEU A 97 -5.69 22.85 26.26
N ALA A 98 -6.68 22.03 26.63
CA ALA A 98 -6.51 20.97 27.62
C ALA A 98 -5.49 19.92 27.18
N ALA A 99 -5.54 19.48 25.92
CA ALA A 99 -4.55 18.53 25.38
C ALA A 99 -3.14 19.15 25.36
N LEU A 100 -3.01 20.41 24.91
CA LEU A 100 -1.72 21.09 24.82
C LEU A 100 -1.11 21.35 26.20
N ILE A 101 -1.87 21.99 27.11
CA ILE A 101 -1.41 22.29 28.47
C ILE A 101 -1.13 20.99 29.22
N GLY A 102 -2.04 20.01 29.14
CA GLY A 102 -1.86 18.70 29.77
C GLY A 102 -0.60 17.99 29.26
N GLY A 103 -0.37 17.98 27.94
CA GLY A 103 0.83 17.41 27.34
C GLY A 103 2.11 18.11 27.79
N ILE A 104 2.14 19.45 27.84
CA ILE A 104 3.32 20.21 28.29
C ILE A 104 3.59 19.97 29.78
N VAL A 105 2.57 20.08 30.63
CA VAL A 105 2.70 19.89 32.08
C VAL A 105 3.17 18.47 32.39
N LEU A 106 2.59 17.46 31.75
CA LEU A 106 3.00 16.08 31.95
C LEU A 106 4.39 15.79 31.36
N ALA A 107 4.75 16.34 30.20
CA ALA A 107 6.10 16.19 29.66
C ALA A 107 7.16 16.76 30.61
N LEU A 108 6.93 17.96 31.14
CA LEU A 108 7.85 18.61 32.10
C LEU A 108 7.87 17.86 33.43
N ALA A 109 6.70 17.43 33.94
CA ALA A 109 6.62 16.64 35.16
C ALA A 109 7.31 15.28 35.04
N GLY A 110 7.25 14.63 33.87
CA GLY A 110 7.95 13.36 33.63
C GLY A 110 9.47 13.53 33.49
N ALA A 111 9.91 14.59 32.79
CA ALA A 111 11.32 14.84 32.56
C ALA A 111 12.06 15.36 33.79
N LEU A 112 11.43 16.28 34.55
CA LEU A 112 12.06 17.03 35.65
C LEU A 112 11.51 16.67 37.04
N GLY A 113 10.45 15.85 37.10
CA GLY A 113 9.73 15.60 38.35
C GLY A 113 10.55 14.82 39.39
N PRO A 114 10.16 14.93 40.67
CA PRO A 114 10.76 14.14 41.74
C PRO A 114 10.36 12.67 41.61
N VAL A 115 11.30 11.76 41.91
CA VAL A 115 11.10 10.30 41.86
C VAL A 115 9.95 9.84 42.75
N ALA A 116 9.74 10.50 43.89
CA ALA A 116 8.67 10.17 44.82
C ALA A 116 7.25 10.25 44.22
N LEU A 117 7.06 11.03 43.14
CA LEU A 117 5.77 11.22 42.49
C LEU A 117 5.61 10.36 41.23
N GLU A 118 6.55 9.47 40.91
CA GLU A 118 6.56 8.72 39.65
C GLU A 118 5.29 7.87 39.44
N ASN A 119 4.80 7.19 40.49
CA ASN A 119 3.57 6.41 40.42
C ASN A 119 2.33 7.29 40.15
N HIS A 120 2.27 8.47 40.77
CA HIS A 120 1.16 9.41 40.53
C HIS A 120 1.25 9.99 39.12
N HIS A 121 2.45 10.35 38.69
CA HIS A 121 2.70 10.89 37.35
C HIS A 121 2.30 9.88 36.26
N THR A 122 2.73 8.63 36.39
CA THR A 122 2.38 7.56 35.44
C THR A 122 0.88 7.26 35.45
N ALA A 123 0.21 7.29 36.61
CA ALA A 123 -1.23 7.17 36.69
C ALA A 123 -1.96 8.30 35.92
N VAL A 124 -1.58 9.56 36.16
CA VAL A 124 -2.18 10.72 35.49
C VAL A 124 -1.89 10.70 33.98
N LEU A 125 -0.65 10.35 33.59
CA LEU A 125 -0.27 10.21 32.18
C LEU A 125 -1.09 9.13 31.48
N SER A 126 -1.32 7.99 32.12
CA SER A 126 -2.14 6.91 31.56
C SER A 126 -3.59 7.34 31.35
N ALA A 127 -4.18 8.02 32.34
CA ALA A 127 -5.54 8.57 32.24
C ALA A 127 -5.63 9.62 31.12
N PHE A 128 -4.62 10.49 31.01
CA PHE A 128 -4.53 11.50 29.96
C PHE A 128 -4.44 10.87 28.57
N GLN A 129 -3.62 9.83 28.37
CA GLN A 129 -3.53 9.12 27.10
C GLN A 129 -4.83 8.41 26.74
N LEU A 130 -5.41 7.66 27.67
CA LEU A 130 -6.68 6.96 27.45
C LEU A 130 -7.81 7.94 27.11
N ALA A 131 -7.93 9.04 27.87
CA ALA A 131 -8.91 10.09 27.59
C ALA A 131 -8.68 10.74 26.22
N GLY A 132 -7.41 11.00 25.86
CA GLY A 132 -7.04 11.55 24.56
C GLY A 132 -7.48 10.67 23.39
N PHE A 133 -7.10 9.39 23.42
CA PHE A 133 -7.49 8.42 22.37
C PHE A 133 -9.00 8.16 22.35
N ALA A 134 -9.64 8.02 23.52
CA ALA A 134 -11.09 7.84 23.62
C ALA A 134 -11.85 9.04 23.04
N THR A 135 -11.38 10.26 23.33
CA THR A 135 -11.97 11.49 22.77
C THR A 135 -11.79 11.55 21.26
N CYS A 136 -10.59 11.24 20.74
CA CYS A 136 -10.35 11.19 19.30
C CYS A 136 -11.24 10.15 18.62
N ALA A 137 -11.31 8.93 19.15
CA ALA A 137 -12.17 7.87 18.64
C ALA A 137 -13.65 8.30 18.64
N TRP A 138 -14.13 8.91 19.74
CA TRP A 138 -15.49 9.41 19.85
C TRP A 138 -15.81 10.49 18.80
N LEU A 139 -14.90 11.46 18.59
CA LEU A 139 -15.06 12.49 17.56
C LEU A 139 -15.12 11.89 16.15
N LEU A 140 -14.27 10.91 15.85
CA LEU A 140 -14.26 10.25 14.54
C LEU A 140 -15.52 9.39 14.30
N LEU A 141 -16.08 8.79 15.34
CA LEU A 141 -17.30 7.97 15.28
C LEU A 141 -18.58 8.81 15.20
N ARG A 142 -18.64 9.95 15.88
CA ARG A 142 -19.80 10.87 15.87
C ARG A 142 -19.81 11.86 14.71
N ARG A 143 -18.93 11.69 13.73
CA ARG A 143 -18.84 12.58 12.58
C ARG A 143 -20.12 12.59 11.75
N ASP A 144 -20.37 13.72 11.10
CA ASP A 144 -21.44 13.85 10.12
C ASP A 144 -21.01 13.25 8.77
N ARG A 145 -21.52 12.04 8.48
CA ARG A 145 -21.19 11.29 7.26
C ARG A 145 -21.72 11.95 5.99
N ALA A 146 -22.80 12.73 6.06
CA ALA A 146 -23.43 13.35 4.89
C ALA A 146 -22.60 14.54 4.37
N SER A 147 -21.83 15.18 5.26
CA SER A 147 -20.96 16.31 4.92
C SER A 147 -19.64 15.94 4.23
N LEU A 148 -19.36 14.64 4.03
CA LEU A 148 -18.06 14.12 3.58
C LEU A 148 -18.21 13.17 2.38
N LEU A 149 -17.20 13.12 1.52
CA LEU A 149 -17.18 12.20 0.40
C LEU A 149 -17.05 10.74 0.88
N ALA A 150 -17.55 9.79 0.10
CA ALA A 150 -17.52 8.36 0.48
C ALA A 150 -16.08 7.85 0.75
N TRP A 151 -15.10 8.32 -0.01
CA TRP A 151 -13.70 7.95 0.19
C TRP A 151 -13.09 8.56 1.46
N GLU A 152 -13.52 9.76 1.86
CA GLU A 152 -13.10 10.41 3.10
C GLU A 152 -13.69 9.70 4.31
N ASN A 153 -14.98 9.36 4.25
CA ASN A 153 -15.63 8.56 5.28
C ASN A 153 -14.90 7.23 5.50
N ARG A 154 -14.53 6.53 4.42
CA ARG A 154 -13.70 5.33 4.52
C ARG A 154 -12.31 5.60 5.10
N ALA A 155 -11.68 6.73 4.80
CA ALA A 155 -10.40 7.12 5.42
C ALA A 155 -10.55 7.36 6.93
N ILE A 156 -11.62 8.01 7.35
CA ILE A 156 -11.88 8.32 8.75
C ILE A 156 -12.26 7.07 9.55
N ASP A 157 -13.06 6.16 8.98
CA ASP A 157 -13.40 4.89 9.63
C ASP A 157 -12.15 4.05 9.93
N ARG A 158 -11.14 4.10 9.07
CA ARG A 158 -9.85 3.42 9.29
C ARG A 158 -9.09 3.97 10.49
N VAL A 159 -9.00 5.30 10.57
CA VAL A 159 -8.31 5.95 11.69
C VAL A 159 -9.09 5.76 12.99
N ALA A 160 -10.43 5.79 12.94
CA ALA A 160 -11.29 5.51 14.09
C ALA A 160 -11.08 4.07 14.60
N PHE A 161 -11.05 3.10 13.69
CA PHE A 161 -10.79 1.71 14.04
C PHE A 161 -9.39 1.49 14.61
N GLY A 162 -8.37 2.12 14.01
CA GLY A 162 -7.01 2.13 14.56
C GLY A 162 -6.95 2.73 15.97
N ALA A 163 -7.61 3.87 16.19
CA ALA A 163 -7.69 4.49 17.52
C ALA A 163 -8.37 3.59 18.55
N LEU A 164 -9.44 2.87 18.17
CA LEU A 164 -10.13 1.92 19.04
C LEU A 164 -9.26 0.70 19.38
N ILE A 165 -8.52 0.18 18.39
CA ILE A 165 -7.58 -0.94 18.60
C ILE A 165 -6.52 -0.58 19.63
N VAL A 166 -5.98 0.64 19.60
CA VAL A 166 -4.85 1.03 20.47
C VAL A 166 -5.22 1.09 21.95
N ILE A 167 -6.47 1.45 22.29
CA ILE A 167 -6.92 1.67 23.68
C ILE A 167 -6.61 0.49 24.63
N PRO A 168 -7.00 -0.77 24.34
CA PRO A 168 -6.68 -1.89 25.22
C PRO A 168 -5.17 -2.11 25.38
N PHE A 169 -4.36 -1.85 24.34
CA PHE A 169 -2.91 -1.99 24.41
C PHE A 169 -2.25 -0.88 25.25
N ILE A 170 -2.81 0.33 25.27
CA ILE A 170 -2.37 1.40 26.18
C ILE A 170 -2.52 0.93 27.63
N VAL A 171 -3.64 0.30 27.99
CA VAL A 171 -3.85 -0.22 29.36
C VAL A 171 -2.74 -1.19 29.76
N THR A 172 -2.30 -2.05 28.84
CA THR A 172 -1.20 -3.01 29.11
C THR A 172 0.18 -2.38 29.18
N ASP A 173 0.38 -1.19 28.64
CA ASP A 173 1.68 -0.49 28.64
C ASP A 173 2.00 0.17 29.98
N PHE A 174 0.97 0.57 30.73
CA PHE A 174 1.08 1.18 32.05
C PHE A 174 0.93 0.15 33.17
N ARG A 175 2.03 -0.13 33.87
CA ARG A 175 2.04 -1.07 35.01
C ARG A 175 1.16 -0.64 36.19
N VAL A 176 0.83 0.65 36.31
CA VAL A 176 -0.14 1.13 37.31
C VAL A 176 -1.53 0.57 37.05
N LEU A 177 -1.91 0.40 35.77
CA LEU A 177 -3.21 -0.11 35.37
C LEU A 177 -3.23 -1.64 35.19
N ALA A 178 -2.11 -2.21 34.74
CA ALA A 178 -1.95 -3.64 34.56
C ALA A 178 -0.67 -4.17 35.25
N PRO A 179 -0.66 -4.31 36.60
CA PRO A 179 0.53 -4.69 37.36
C PRO A 179 1.08 -6.07 37.01
N HIS A 180 0.19 -6.99 36.61
CA HIS A 180 0.51 -8.39 36.36
C HIS A 180 0.84 -8.69 34.89
N MET A 181 0.83 -7.69 34.01
CA MET A 181 1.13 -7.93 32.60
C MET A 181 2.63 -8.25 32.42
N PRO A 182 2.98 -9.41 31.82
CA PRO A 182 4.36 -9.87 31.73
C PRO A 182 5.19 -9.16 30.66
N VAL A 183 4.51 -8.48 29.71
CA VAL A 183 5.06 -7.64 28.64
C VAL A 183 4.17 -6.43 28.40
N ARG A 184 4.77 -5.29 28.11
CA ARG A 184 4.08 -4.08 27.67
C ARG A 184 3.74 -4.18 26.19
N LEU A 185 2.45 -4.26 25.87
CA LEU A 185 1.98 -4.51 24.50
C LEU A 185 1.66 -3.20 23.73
N GLY A 186 1.99 -2.03 24.25
CA GLY A 186 1.68 -0.73 23.62
C GLY A 186 2.17 -0.62 22.17
N ALA A 187 3.40 -1.07 21.89
CA ALA A 187 3.97 -1.10 20.54
C ALA A 187 3.25 -2.07 19.60
N LEU A 188 2.76 -3.22 20.10
CA LEU A 188 1.91 -4.13 19.32
C LEU A 188 0.60 -3.47 18.93
N GLY A 189 -0.05 -2.74 19.84
CA GLY A 189 -1.27 -1.99 19.54
C GLY A 189 -1.07 -0.98 18.43
N ALA A 190 0.04 -0.23 18.46
CA ALA A 190 0.37 0.73 17.42
C ALA A 190 0.67 0.07 16.07
N LEU A 191 1.42 -1.05 16.06
CA LEU A 191 1.67 -1.84 14.85
C LEU A 191 0.36 -2.35 14.24
N LEU A 192 -0.54 -2.91 15.05
CA LEU A 192 -1.83 -3.38 14.58
C LEU A 192 -2.70 -2.26 14.03
N ALA A 193 -2.71 -1.11 14.68
CA ALA A 193 -3.46 0.05 14.22
C ALA A 193 -2.95 0.56 12.86
N VAL A 194 -1.63 0.66 12.68
CA VAL A 194 -1.07 1.11 11.39
C VAL A 194 -1.28 0.07 10.29
N THR A 195 -1.12 -1.22 10.60
CA THR A 195 -1.41 -2.32 9.66
C THR A 195 -2.87 -2.31 9.23
N ALA A 196 -3.81 -2.16 10.17
CA ALA A 196 -5.25 -2.06 9.87
C ALA A 196 -5.57 -0.84 9.00
N MET A 197 -4.93 0.30 9.29
CA MET A 197 -5.09 1.53 8.52
C MET A 197 -4.62 1.39 7.07
N LEU A 198 -3.51 0.67 6.83
CA LEU A 198 -2.97 0.41 5.50
C LEU A 198 -3.84 -0.57 4.69
N ILE A 199 -4.29 -1.68 5.31
CA ILE A 199 -5.08 -2.72 4.63
C ILE A 199 -6.43 -2.20 4.14
N ALA A 200 -7.12 -1.43 4.98
CA ALA A 200 -8.48 -0.98 4.68
C ALA A 200 -8.57 0.08 3.56
N GLY A 201 -7.43 0.52 2.98
CA GLY A 201 -7.39 1.44 1.83
C GLY A 201 -7.48 0.76 0.46
N SER A 202 -7.62 -0.57 0.42
CA SER A 202 -7.62 -1.38 -0.79
C SER A 202 -9.06 -1.72 -1.25
N SER A 203 -9.20 -2.33 -2.44
CA SER A 203 -10.51 -2.82 -2.91
C SER A 203 -11.10 -3.83 -1.91
N ALA A 204 -12.42 -4.07 -1.93
CA ALA A 204 -13.06 -4.97 -0.95
C ALA A 204 -12.41 -6.38 -0.92
N GLU A 205 -12.01 -6.88 -2.09
CA GLU A 205 -11.31 -8.16 -2.22
C GLU A 205 -9.89 -8.10 -1.66
N ALA A 206 -9.11 -7.06 -2.01
CA ALA A 206 -7.77 -6.85 -1.48
C ALA A 206 -7.77 -6.60 0.04
N GLN A 207 -8.83 -5.97 0.57
CA GLN A 207 -9.01 -5.77 2.01
C GLN A 207 -9.23 -7.12 2.70
N ARG A 208 -10.10 -7.97 2.15
CA ARG A 208 -10.35 -9.31 2.69
C ARG A 208 -9.09 -10.15 2.67
N GLN A 209 -8.34 -10.14 1.56
CA GLN A 209 -7.05 -10.82 1.45
C GLN A 209 -6.04 -10.28 2.46
N GLY A 210 -5.93 -8.95 2.61
CA GLY A 210 -5.04 -8.32 3.58
C GLY A 210 -5.38 -8.70 5.02
N VAL A 211 -6.67 -8.73 5.37
CA VAL A 211 -7.13 -9.17 6.71
C VAL A 211 -6.79 -10.65 6.93
N TRP A 212 -7.02 -11.53 5.95
CA TRP A 212 -6.64 -12.94 6.07
C TRP A 212 -5.14 -13.12 6.23
N LEU A 213 -4.33 -12.43 5.42
CA LEU A 213 -2.87 -12.49 5.51
C LEU A 213 -2.36 -11.98 6.87
N THR A 214 -2.89 -10.88 7.39
CA THR A 214 -2.51 -10.39 8.72
C THR A 214 -2.96 -11.34 9.81
N SER A 215 -4.17 -11.90 9.73
CA SER A 215 -4.66 -12.89 10.70
C SER A 215 -3.80 -14.16 10.69
N LEU A 216 -3.40 -14.63 9.51
CA LEU A 216 -2.50 -15.76 9.34
C LEU A 216 -1.10 -15.45 9.89
N ARG A 217 -0.56 -14.26 9.60
CA ARG A 217 0.73 -13.78 10.15
C ARG A 217 0.69 -13.75 11.68
N MET A 218 -0.37 -13.20 12.29
CA MET A 218 -0.51 -13.13 13.74
C MET A 218 -0.64 -14.51 14.37
N THR A 219 -1.49 -15.37 13.80
CA THR A 219 -1.70 -16.73 14.32
C THR A 219 -0.42 -17.56 14.19
N GLY A 220 0.23 -17.53 13.03
CA GLY A 220 1.50 -18.21 12.80
C GLY A 220 2.61 -17.70 13.73
N ALA A 221 2.72 -16.38 13.92
CA ALA A 221 3.69 -15.79 14.84
C ALA A 221 3.42 -16.17 16.31
N ALA A 222 2.16 -16.19 16.73
CA ALA A 222 1.78 -16.63 18.07
C ALA A 222 2.09 -18.12 18.28
N LEU A 223 1.82 -18.98 17.29
CA LEU A 223 2.18 -20.40 17.35
C LEU A 223 3.70 -20.61 17.39
N LEU A 224 4.47 -19.86 16.62
CA LEU A 224 5.94 -19.89 16.67
C LEU A 224 6.46 -19.41 18.03
N GLY A 225 5.88 -18.36 18.59
CA GLY A 225 6.19 -17.90 19.95
C GLY A 225 5.86 -18.95 21.01
N ALA A 226 4.71 -19.63 20.88
CA ALA A 226 4.32 -20.72 21.77
C ALA A 226 5.26 -21.93 21.66
N ALA A 227 5.66 -22.31 20.44
CA ALA A 227 6.65 -23.36 20.21
C ALA A 227 8.02 -23.00 20.80
N ALA A 228 8.47 -21.75 20.63
CA ALA A 228 9.72 -21.27 21.23
C ALA A 228 9.65 -21.28 22.76
N ALA A 229 8.50 -20.93 23.35
CA ALA A 229 8.29 -21.02 24.78
C ALA A 229 8.36 -22.48 25.26
N ALA A 230 7.78 -23.42 24.54
CA ALA A 230 7.79 -24.85 24.89
C ALA A 230 9.19 -25.50 24.90
N LEU A 231 10.16 -24.89 24.21
CA LEU A 231 11.57 -25.32 24.22
C LEU A 231 12.35 -24.76 25.41
N ALA A 232 11.78 -23.82 26.18
CA ALA A 232 12.43 -23.27 27.34
C ALA A 232 12.36 -24.25 28.53
N PRO A 233 13.38 -24.30 29.39
CA PRO A 233 13.46 -25.27 30.50
C PRO A 233 12.38 -25.08 31.56
N GLU A 234 11.81 -23.87 31.69
CA GLU A 234 10.69 -23.56 32.58
C GLU A 234 9.66 -22.70 31.82
N VAL A 235 8.45 -23.23 31.66
CA VAL A 235 7.37 -22.57 30.91
C VAL A 235 6.29 -22.13 31.88
N ASP A 236 6.25 -20.84 32.15
CA ASP A 236 5.12 -20.18 32.82
C ASP A 236 4.31 -19.35 31.81
N ALA A 237 3.05 -19.04 32.13
CA ALA A 237 2.16 -18.22 31.31
C ALA A 237 2.77 -16.85 30.96
N ALA A 238 3.54 -16.27 31.88
CA ALA A 238 4.28 -15.02 31.64
C ALA A 238 5.34 -15.18 30.53
N GLN A 239 6.04 -16.32 30.50
CA GLN A 239 7.07 -16.61 29.52
C GLN A 239 6.46 -16.89 28.14
N LEU A 240 5.36 -17.67 28.10
CA LEU A 240 4.58 -17.89 26.89
C LEU A 240 4.14 -16.56 26.27
N MET A 241 3.56 -15.66 27.07
CA MET A 241 3.11 -14.35 26.59
C MET A 241 4.27 -13.50 26.05
N ARG A 242 5.45 -13.56 26.68
CA ARG A 242 6.67 -12.86 26.20
C ARG A 242 7.09 -13.32 24.82
N PHE A 243 7.24 -14.63 24.63
CA PHE A 243 7.64 -15.19 23.33
C PHE A 243 6.60 -14.90 22.25
N CYS A 244 5.31 -15.03 22.55
CA CYS A 244 4.25 -14.68 21.60
C CYS A 244 4.28 -13.18 21.24
N ALA A 245 4.43 -12.29 22.21
CA ALA A 245 4.47 -10.84 21.96
C ALA A 245 5.67 -10.46 21.07
N VAL A 246 6.86 -10.99 21.38
CA VAL A 246 8.08 -10.76 20.58
C VAL A 246 7.90 -11.30 19.15
N ALA A 247 7.40 -12.52 18.99
CA ALA A 247 7.20 -13.13 17.68
C ALA A 247 6.18 -12.35 16.84
N VAL A 248 5.03 -11.99 17.42
CA VAL A 248 4.00 -11.20 16.72
C VAL A 248 4.53 -9.83 16.33
N ALA A 249 5.23 -9.13 17.23
CA ALA A 249 5.81 -7.81 16.93
C ALA A 249 6.82 -7.91 15.78
N GLY A 250 7.74 -8.88 15.85
CA GLY A 250 8.73 -9.12 14.81
C GLY A 250 8.09 -9.42 13.45
N VAL A 251 7.10 -10.32 13.40
CA VAL A 251 6.43 -10.68 12.13
C VAL A 251 5.63 -9.52 11.55
N LEU A 252 4.94 -8.72 12.36
CA LEU A 252 4.24 -7.52 11.89
C LEU A 252 5.23 -6.50 11.32
N THR A 253 6.34 -6.24 12.01
CA THR A 253 7.39 -5.34 11.53
C THR A 253 8.01 -5.84 10.24
N ILE A 254 8.38 -7.12 10.14
CA ILE A 254 8.90 -7.73 8.91
C ILE A 254 7.86 -7.62 7.78
N GLY A 255 6.58 -7.83 8.08
CA GLY A 255 5.49 -7.65 7.13
C GLY A 255 5.46 -6.24 6.54
N LEU A 256 5.51 -5.21 7.41
CA LEU A 256 5.56 -3.80 6.97
C LEU A 256 6.82 -3.48 6.15
N LEU A 257 7.98 -4.02 6.53
CA LEU A 257 9.22 -3.87 5.75
C LEU A 257 9.10 -4.53 4.37
N GLY A 258 8.52 -5.73 4.31
CA GLY A 258 8.28 -6.45 3.07
C GLY A 258 7.33 -5.69 2.14
N ASP A 259 6.25 -5.15 2.69
CA ASP A 259 5.29 -4.33 1.95
C ASP A 259 5.95 -3.03 1.44
N ALA A 260 6.79 -2.38 2.25
CA ALA A 260 7.56 -1.21 1.86
C ALA A 260 8.58 -1.52 0.74
N LEU A 261 9.33 -2.61 0.89
CA LEU A 261 10.32 -3.05 -0.09
C LEU A 261 9.65 -3.40 -1.42
N ARG A 262 8.51 -4.10 -1.38
CA ARG A 262 7.71 -4.39 -2.58
C ARG A 262 7.29 -3.10 -3.27
N ALA A 263 6.70 -2.15 -2.53
CA ALA A 263 6.33 -0.85 -3.09
C ALA A 263 7.52 -0.08 -3.67
N MET A 264 8.72 -0.22 -3.09
CA MET A 264 9.95 0.37 -3.62
C MET A 264 10.41 -0.27 -4.93
N LEU A 265 10.30 -1.59 -5.04
CA LEU A 265 10.67 -2.33 -6.24
C LEU A 265 9.67 -2.08 -7.37
N GLU A 266 8.37 -2.06 -7.06
CA GLU A 266 7.31 -1.70 -7.99
C GLU A 266 7.48 -0.27 -8.52
N ALA A 267 7.78 0.70 -7.64
CA ALA A 267 8.00 2.09 -8.05
C ALA A 267 9.26 2.32 -8.92
N ARG A 268 10.19 1.36 -8.96
CA ARG A 268 11.37 1.42 -9.85
C ARG A 268 11.09 0.87 -11.24
N GLN A 269 9.98 0.17 -11.44
CA GLN A 269 9.52 -0.19 -12.77
C GLN A 269 8.76 1.02 -13.32
N PRO A 270 9.23 1.69 -14.38
CA PRO A 270 8.44 2.74 -15.01
C PRO A 270 7.07 2.15 -15.37
N GLY A 271 6.02 2.73 -14.79
CA GLY A 271 4.67 2.32 -15.10
C GLY A 271 4.44 2.51 -16.60
N VAL A 272 3.94 1.49 -17.26
CA VAL A 272 3.62 1.47 -18.70
C VAL A 272 2.97 2.78 -19.19
N LEU A 273 2.06 3.35 -18.38
CA LEU A 273 1.34 4.57 -18.72
C LEU A 273 2.17 5.85 -18.54
N ASP A 274 3.08 5.88 -17.57
CA ASP A 274 4.01 7.02 -17.39
C ASP A 274 5.05 7.06 -18.52
N SER A 275 5.54 5.90 -18.95
CA SER A 275 6.41 5.82 -20.13
C SER A 275 5.70 6.23 -21.41
N ILE A 276 4.43 5.84 -21.58
CA ILE A 276 3.62 6.26 -22.73
C ILE A 276 3.28 7.75 -22.67
N GLY A 277 2.96 8.28 -21.48
CA GLY A 277 2.62 9.69 -21.31
C GLY A 277 3.83 10.63 -21.48
N ALA A 278 5.04 10.15 -21.20
CA ALA A 278 6.28 10.88 -21.45
C ALA A 278 6.80 10.71 -22.89
N ALA A 279 6.28 9.75 -23.65
CA ALA A 279 6.69 9.52 -25.02
C ALA A 279 6.25 10.69 -25.91
N THR A 280 7.19 11.26 -26.67
CA THR A 280 6.91 12.28 -27.71
C THR A 280 6.33 11.68 -28.99
N ALA A 281 5.82 10.43 -28.93
CA ALA A 281 5.27 9.73 -30.07
C ALA A 281 4.06 10.49 -30.62
N SER A 282 4.18 10.93 -31.86
CA SER A 282 3.17 11.72 -32.57
C SER A 282 2.27 10.85 -33.45
N THR A 283 2.74 9.63 -33.77
CA THR A 283 2.03 8.66 -34.60
C THR A 283 1.82 7.34 -33.87
N ARG A 284 0.83 6.56 -34.33
CA ARG A 284 0.54 5.21 -33.82
C ARG A 284 1.76 4.28 -33.92
N ASP A 285 2.55 4.39 -34.98
CA ASP A 285 3.70 3.52 -35.23
C ASP A 285 4.85 3.84 -34.27
N GLU A 286 5.12 5.13 -34.02
CA GLU A 286 6.08 5.58 -32.99
C GLU A 286 5.65 5.13 -31.60
N LEU A 287 4.35 5.21 -31.30
CA LEU A 287 3.85 4.81 -29.98
C LEU A 287 3.93 3.30 -29.78
N ILE A 288 3.71 2.49 -30.84
CA ILE A 288 3.91 1.04 -30.79
C ILE A 288 5.39 0.69 -30.62
N ALA A 289 6.30 1.39 -31.30
CA ALA A 289 7.75 1.19 -31.12
C ALA A 289 8.16 1.47 -29.67
N GLU A 290 7.68 2.58 -29.09
CA GLU A 290 7.98 2.93 -27.70
C GLU A 290 7.40 1.91 -26.71
N LEU A 291 6.21 1.37 -27.00
CA LEU A 291 5.61 0.31 -26.22
C LEU A 291 6.48 -0.95 -26.21
N THR A 292 7.05 -1.36 -27.35
CA THR A 292 7.89 -2.58 -27.42
C THR A 292 9.16 -2.52 -26.58
N HIS A 293 9.60 -1.32 -26.18
CA HIS A 293 10.73 -1.14 -25.25
C HIS A 293 10.35 -1.38 -23.78
N GLN A 294 9.06 -1.54 -23.46
CA GLN A 294 8.61 -1.86 -22.11
C GLN A 294 8.64 -3.37 -21.83
N PRO A 295 9.08 -3.81 -20.63
CA PRO A 295 9.20 -5.24 -20.31
C PRO A 295 7.92 -6.06 -20.50
N ILE A 296 6.75 -5.46 -20.28
CA ILE A 296 5.45 -6.14 -20.47
C ILE A 296 5.06 -6.32 -21.94
N PHE A 297 5.64 -5.50 -22.83
CA PHE A 297 5.39 -5.47 -24.27
C PHE A 297 6.61 -5.90 -25.08
N GLU A 298 7.66 -6.41 -24.43
CA GLU A 298 8.86 -6.92 -25.12
C GLU A 298 8.50 -8.00 -26.15
N SER A 299 7.45 -8.79 -25.86
CA SER A 299 6.91 -9.81 -26.75
C SER A 299 5.85 -9.30 -27.72
N ALA A 300 5.47 -8.02 -27.64
CA ALA A 300 4.40 -7.46 -28.45
C ALA A 300 4.83 -7.37 -29.92
N ARG A 301 4.01 -7.96 -30.79
CA ARG A 301 4.18 -7.86 -32.24
C ARG A 301 2.88 -7.39 -32.87
N ARG A 302 2.99 -6.35 -33.69
CA ARG A 302 1.87 -5.88 -34.52
C ARG A 302 1.75 -6.78 -35.75
N TYR A 303 0.52 -7.07 -36.14
CA TYR A 303 0.18 -7.79 -37.35
C TYR A 303 -0.87 -7.00 -38.13
N ARG A 304 -0.49 -6.55 -39.32
CA ARG A 304 -1.43 -5.94 -40.28
C ARG A 304 -2.11 -7.02 -41.11
N GLU A 305 -3.22 -6.69 -41.75
CA GLU A 305 -4.05 -7.63 -42.51
C GLU A 305 -3.24 -8.46 -43.54
N ALA A 306 -2.27 -7.86 -44.23
CA ALA A 306 -1.41 -8.57 -45.18
C ALA A 306 -0.55 -9.67 -44.52
N GLU A 307 -0.09 -9.44 -43.28
CA GLU A 307 0.73 -10.38 -42.52
C GLU A 307 -0.11 -11.50 -41.87
N LEU A 308 -1.42 -11.29 -41.81
CA LEU A 308 -2.41 -12.25 -41.30
C LEU A 308 -3.01 -13.12 -42.40
N ALA A 309 -2.53 -13.05 -43.65
CA ALA A 309 -3.08 -13.78 -44.79
C ALA A 309 -3.23 -15.29 -44.53
N ALA A 310 -2.30 -15.90 -43.80
CA ALA A 310 -2.34 -17.33 -43.44
C ALA A 310 -3.44 -17.70 -42.41
N TYR A 311 -4.09 -16.70 -41.81
CA TYR A 311 -5.11 -16.85 -40.77
C TYR A 311 -6.49 -16.39 -41.24
N ASP A 312 -6.69 -16.22 -42.55
CA ASP A 312 -7.96 -15.81 -43.18
C ASP A 312 -8.57 -14.53 -42.57
N PRO A 313 -7.96 -13.35 -42.77
CA PRO A 313 -8.41 -12.09 -42.17
C PRO A 313 -9.91 -11.77 -42.33
N PRO A 314 -10.58 -12.08 -43.47
CA PRO A 314 -12.02 -11.88 -43.61
C PRO A 314 -12.86 -12.60 -42.54
N LEU A 315 -12.45 -13.81 -42.12
CA LEU A 315 -13.13 -14.56 -41.06
C LEU A 315 -12.95 -13.92 -39.68
N LEU A 316 -11.86 -13.18 -39.48
CA LEU A 316 -11.56 -12.53 -38.22
C LEU A 316 -12.30 -11.18 -38.06
N ARG A 317 -12.72 -10.52 -39.14
CA ARG A 317 -13.33 -9.17 -39.07
C ARG A 317 -14.56 -9.13 -38.17
N ASP A 318 -15.53 -9.99 -38.43
CA ASP A 318 -16.79 -10.04 -37.68
C ASP A 318 -16.57 -10.46 -36.21
N PHE A 319 -15.66 -11.42 -36.00
CA PHE A 319 -15.27 -11.87 -34.67
C PHE A 319 -14.62 -10.73 -33.85
N LEU A 320 -13.74 -9.95 -34.47
CA LEU A 320 -12.98 -8.87 -33.84
C LEU A 320 -13.78 -7.58 -33.68
N ALA A 321 -14.83 -7.35 -34.47
CA ALA A 321 -15.67 -6.14 -34.40
C ALA A 321 -16.26 -5.91 -32.99
N SER A 322 -16.60 -6.99 -32.28
CA SER A 322 -17.18 -6.93 -30.92
C SER A 322 -16.13 -7.02 -29.79
N ARG A 323 -14.85 -7.20 -30.12
CA ARG A 323 -13.81 -7.56 -29.15
C ARG A 323 -12.69 -6.53 -29.13
N ARG A 324 -12.30 -6.10 -27.94
CA ARG A 324 -11.26 -5.08 -27.74
C ARG A 324 -9.92 -5.70 -27.35
N VAL A 325 -9.97 -6.65 -26.42
CA VAL A 325 -8.83 -7.43 -25.94
C VAL A 325 -9.32 -8.87 -25.79
N LEU A 326 -8.53 -9.82 -26.27
CA LEU A 326 -8.79 -11.25 -26.15
C LEU A 326 -7.73 -11.89 -25.27
N ARG A 327 -8.16 -12.67 -24.27
CA ARG A 327 -7.25 -13.53 -23.49
C ARG A 327 -7.38 -14.97 -23.94
N ARG A 328 -6.26 -15.67 -24.05
CA ARG A 328 -6.25 -17.10 -24.40
C ARG A 328 -7.05 -17.94 -23.40
N ALA A 329 -6.98 -17.60 -22.12
CA ALA A 329 -7.70 -18.31 -21.05
C ALA A 329 -9.23 -18.21 -21.18
N ASP A 330 -9.73 -17.17 -21.85
CA ASP A 330 -11.16 -16.92 -22.04
C ASP A 330 -11.70 -17.57 -23.33
N ALA A 331 -10.85 -18.24 -24.12
CA ALA A 331 -11.29 -19.01 -25.28
C ALA A 331 -12.31 -20.08 -24.84
N PRO A 332 -13.41 -20.30 -25.59
CA PRO A 332 -13.70 -19.85 -26.96
C PRO A 332 -14.42 -18.49 -27.05
N TRP A 333 -14.30 -17.62 -26.04
CA TRP A 333 -14.86 -16.27 -26.01
C TRP A 333 -16.38 -16.20 -26.20
N GLY A 334 -17.12 -17.22 -25.76
CA GLY A 334 -18.58 -17.26 -25.89
C GLY A 334 -19.09 -17.68 -27.26
N LEU A 335 -18.22 -18.15 -28.15
CA LEU A 335 -18.55 -18.86 -29.39
C LEU A 335 -18.35 -20.37 -29.22
N ALA A 336 -18.76 -21.15 -30.21
CA ALA A 336 -18.49 -22.58 -30.23
C ALA A 336 -17.00 -22.85 -30.49
N ALA A 337 -16.42 -23.89 -29.87
CA ALA A 337 -15.00 -24.19 -30.00
C ALA A 337 -14.58 -24.61 -31.43
N ASN A 338 -15.53 -25.03 -32.26
CA ASN A 338 -15.37 -25.39 -33.67
C ASN A 338 -15.64 -24.21 -34.62
N ASP A 339 -15.87 -23.00 -34.10
CA ASP A 339 -16.00 -21.81 -34.91
C ASP A 339 -14.66 -21.51 -35.62
N PRO A 340 -14.66 -21.33 -36.96
CA PRO A 340 -13.43 -21.09 -37.72
C PRO A 340 -12.61 -19.89 -37.22
N ALA A 341 -13.26 -18.81 -36.77
CA ALA A 341 -12.56 -17.62 -36.27
C ALA A 341 -11.87 -17.89 -34.94
N VAL A 342 -12.51 -18.69 -34.07
CA VAL A 342 -11.92 -19.14 -32.79
C VAL A 342 -10.70 -20.02 -33.06
N GLU A 343 -10.80 -20.98 -33.99
CA GLU A 343 -9.69 -21.87 -34.35
C GLU A 343 -8.50 -21.08 -34.90
N ARG A 344 -8.73 -20.13 -35.82
CA ARG A 344 -7.69 -19.27 -36.38
C ARG A 344 -7.04 -18.38 -35.31
N MET A 345 -7.82 -17.80 -34.40
CA MET A 345 -7.29 -16.97 -33.31
C MET A 345 -6.48 -17.79 -32.31
N VAL A 346 -6.97 -18.94 -31.88
CA VAL A 346 -6.24 -19.85 -30.98
C VAL A 346 -4.95 -20.35 -31.66
N THR A 347 -5.00 -20.65 -32.95
CA THR A 347 -3.81 -21.05 -33.73
C THR A 347 -2.79 -19.92 -33.78
N LEU A 348 -3.19 -18.69 -34.10
CA LEU A 348 -2.33 -17.50 -34.09
C LEU A 348 -1.68 -17.30 -32.72
N MET A 349 -2.46 -17.34 -31.64
CA MET A 349 -1.96 -17.16 -30.29
C MET A 349 -1.02 -18.31 -29.88
N THR A 350 -1.23 -19.53 -30.37
CA THR A 350 -0.35 -20.68 -30.09
C THR A 350 0.96 -20.56 -30.83
N ALA A 351 0.92 -20.27 -32.13
CA ALA A 351 2.10 -20.13 -32.97
C ALA A 351 3.02 -18.98 -32.50
N ARG A 352 2.47 -17.98 -31.81
CA ARG A 352 3.20 -16.82 -31.29
C ARG A 352 3.44 -16.84 -29.79
N HIS A 353 3.14 -17.95 -29.11
CA HIS A 353 3.22 -18.08 -27.64
C HIS A 353 2.50 -16.95 -26.89
N ALA A 354 1.43 -16.43 -27.48
CA ALA A 354 0.72 -15.28 -27.00
C ALA A 354 -0.37 -15.67 -25.99
N THR A 355 -0.55 -14.77 -25.04
CA THR A 355 -1.60 -14.86 -24.00
C THR A 355 -2.71 -13.86 -24.26
N HIS A 356 -2.39 -12.76 -24.93
CA HIS A 356 -3.30 -11.64 -25.19
C HIS A 356 -3.22 -11.18 -26.65
N VAL A 357 -4.36 -10.75 -27.19
CA VAL A 357 -4.46 -10.02 -28.46
C VAL A 357 -5.21 -8.72 -28.22
N ILE A 358 -4.62 -7.59 -28.63
CA ILE A 358 -5.24 -6.27 -28.62
C ILE A 358 -5.69 -5.94 -30.04
N VAL A 359 -6.96 -5.60 -30.20
CA VAL A 359 -7.56 -5.25 -31.50
C VAL A 359 -7.46 -3.74 -31.70
N LEU A 360 -6.63 -3.30 -32.65
CA LEU A 360 -6.50 -1.88 -33.01
C LEU A 360 -7.56 -1.48 -34.04
N SER A 361 -7.71 -2.29 -35.09
CA SER A 361 -8.75 -2.15 -36.12
C SER A 361 -9.24 -3.53 -36.56
N HIS A 362 -10.48 -3.59 -37.04
CA HIS A 362 -11.09 -4.80 -37.62
C HIS A 362 -11.36 -4.67 -39.12
N GLU A 363 -11.25 -3.46 -39.68
CA GLU A 363 -11.38 -3.20 -41.11
C GLU A 363 -10.50 -1.99 -41.50
N PRO A 364 -9.27 -2.19 -42.00
CA PRO A 364 -8.56 -3.47 -42.15
C PRO A 364 -8.19 -4.10 -40.78
N VAL A 365 -7.94 -5.41 -40.75
CA VAL A 365 -7.54 -6.12 -39.52
C VAL A 365 -6.15 -5.66 -39.07
N ASP A 366 -6.05 -5.15 -37.85
CA ASP A 366 -4.79 -4.70 -37.24
C ASP A 366 -4.74 -5.11 -35.76
N LEU A 367 -3.78 -5.96 -35.42
CA LEU A 367 -3.70 -6.65 -34.14
C LEU A 367 -2.34 -6.42 -33.49
N ILE A 368 -2.30 -6.33 -32.17
CA ILE A 368 -1.07 -6.54 -31.38
C ILE A 368 -1.22 -7.84 -30.62
N VAL A 369 -0.29 -8.77 -30.86
CA VAL A 369 -0.24 -10.08 -30.21
C VAL A 369 0.91 -10.05 -29.21
N LEU A 370 0.65 -10.40 -27.95
CA LEU A 370 1.67 -10.37 -26.89
C LEU A 370 1.55 -11.50 -25.86
N ALA A 371 2.67 -11.80 -25.22
CA ALA A 371 2.78 -12.69 -24.08
C ALA A 371 2.95 -11.85 -22.80
N VAL A 372 1.97 -11.94 -21.90
CA VAL A 372 2.02 -11.38 -20.55
C VAL A 372 2.31 -12.54 -19.62
N SER A 373 3.34 -12.41 -18.80
CA SER A 373 3.68 -13.43 -17.80
C SER A 373 2.50 -13.64 -16.85
N VAL A 374 2.22 -14.90 -16.50
CA VAL A 374 1.14 -15.30 -15.58
C VAL A 374 1.30 -14.65 -14.19
N ILE A 375 2.53 -14.27 -13.81
CA ILE A 375 2.82 -13.56 -12.55
C ILE A 375 2.39 -12.08 -12.61
N ALA A 376 2.24 -11.50 -13.82
CA ALA A 376 1.82 -10.12 -14.07
C ALA A 376 0.34 -10.00 -14.51
N ALA A 377 -0.40 -11.10 -14.61
CA ALA A 377 -1.81 -11.13 -15.04
C ALA A 377 -2.77 -10.72 -13.89
N ASP A 378 -2.48 -9.59 -13.23
CA ASP A 378 -3.38 -9.00 -12.24
C ASP A 378 -4.46 -8.09 -12.92
N PRO A 379 -5.53 -7.71 -12.21
CA PRO A 379 -6.57 -6.83 -12.76
C PRO A 379 -6.07 -5.43 -13.19
N ALA A 380 -4.94 -4.96 -12.65
CA ALA A 380 -4.34 -3.68 -13.00
C ALA A 380 -3.64 -3.74 -14.37
N THR A 381 -2.94 -4.84 -14.69
CA THR A 381 -2.37 -5.09 -16.01
C THR A 381 -3.43 -5.06 -17.11
N GLU A 382 -4.60 -5.61 -16.83
CA GLU A 382 -5.72 -5.66 -17.77
C GLU A 382 -6.33 -4.30 -18.04
N THR A 383 -6.44 -3.50 -16.98
CA THR A 383 -6.82 -2.10 -17.08
C THR A 383 -5.78 -1.32 -17.89
N ALA A 384 -4.48 -1.60 -17.67
CA ALA A 384 -3.39 -0.99 -18.43
C ALA A 384 -3.45 -1.37 -19.92
N LEU A 385 -3.65 -2.64 -20.27
CA LEU A 385 -3.80 -3.08 -21.67
C LEU A 385 -5.01 -2.42 -22.36
N ALA A 386 -6.14 -2.29 -21.66
CA ALA A 386 -7.32 -1.60 -22.17
C ALA A 386 -7.08 -0.10 -22.40
N LEU A 387 -6.32 0.56 -21.51
CA LEU A 387 -5.94 1.97 -21.63
C LEU A 387 -4.93 2.18 -22.77
N VAL A 388 -3.91 1.32 -22.87
CA VAL A 388 -2.92 1.32 -23.95
C VAL A 388 -3.62 1.22 -25.30
N ARG A 389 -4.56 0.27 -25.46
CA ARG A 389 -5.39 0.16 -26.66
C ARG A 389 -6.08 1.48 -26.98
N ARG A 390 -6.71 2.11 -25.98
CA ARG A 390 -7.45 3.36 -26.19
C ARG A 390 -6.53 4.46 -26.71
N LEU A 391 -5.32 4.57 -26.18
CA LEU A 391 -4.32 5.53 -26.64
C LEU A 391 -3.85 5.22 -28.07
N LEU A 392 -3.56 3.96 -28.38
CA LEU A 392 -3.12 3.53 -29.72
C LEU A 392 -4.18 3.80 -30.80
N VAL A 393 -5.45 3.53 -30.49
CA VAL A 393 -6.56 3.79 -31.43
C VAL A 393 -6.77 5.30 -31.65
N GLN A 394 -6.51 6.12 -30.63
CA GLN A 394 -6.64 7.59 -30.73
C GLN A 394 -5.43 8.26 -31.39
N ALA A 395 -4.28 7.59 -31.46
CA ALA A 395 -3.09 8.11 -32.11
C ALA A 395 -3.29 8.20 -33.64
N PRO A 396 -2.82 9.28 -34.30
CA PRO A 396 -2.86 9.42 -35.76
C PRO A 396 -2.07 8.31 -36.45
N GLU A 397 -2.57 7.80 -37.58
CA GLU A 397 -1.75 6.98 -38.46
C GLU A 397 -0.79 7.87 -39.26
N ALA A 398 0.46 7.43 -39.42
CA ALA A 398 1.38 8.10 -40.32
C ALA A 398 0.83 7.96 -41.74
N THR A 399 0.34 9.05 -42.32
CA THR A 399 -0.06 9.09 -43.73
C THR A 399 1.18 8.90 -44.58
N THR A 400 1.36 7.71 -45.16
CA THR A 400 2.25 7.52 -46.29
C THR A 400 1.82 8.50 -47.39
N PRO A 401 2.70 9.37 -47.91
CA PRO A 401 2.35 10.22 -49.03
C PRO A 401 2.05 9.32 -50.23
N THR A 402 0.77 9.19 -50.57
CA THR A 402 0.35 8.67 -51.85
C THR A 402 0.79 9.69 -52.91
N CYS A 403 1.82 9.35 -53.69
CA CYS A 403 2.04 10.01 -54.97
C CYS A 403 0.80 9.77 -55.81
N ASP A 404 -0.01 10.82 -55.95
CA ASP A 404 -1.21 10.83 -56.77
C ASP A 404 -0.79 10.67 -58.23
N ASP A 405 -1.21 9.55 -58.82
CA ASP A 405 -0.90 9.13 -60.18
C ASP A 405 -1.76 9.95 -61.15
N GLY A 406 -1.43 11.24 -61.31
CA GLY A 406 -2.32 12.13 -62.08
C GLY A 406 -1.85 13.54 -62.42
N ARG A 407 -0.74 14.05 -61.87
CA ARG A 407 -0.15 15.32 -62.34
C ARG A 407 1.37 15.28 -62.27
N ALA A 408 1.97 15.25 -63.45
CA ALA A 408 3.40 15.44 -63.64
C ALA A 408 3.82 16.82 -63.11
N ASP A 409 4.56 16.82 -62.00
CA ASP A 409 5.62 17.79 -61.72
C ASP A 409 6.79 17.03 -61.09
N ALA A 410 7.85 16.83 -61.88
CA ALA A 410 8.93 15.88 -61.64
C ALA A 410 10.03 16.37 -60.67
N ALA A 411 9.67 17.01 -59.55
CA ALA A 411 10.68 17.64 -58.66
C ALA A 411 10.67 17.19 -57.19
N THR A 412 9.83 16.24 -56.76
CA THR A 412 9.68 15.96 -55.32
C THR A 412 9.49 14.48 -54.93
N CYS A 413 10.05 13.54 -55.69
CA CYS A 413 10.22 12.16 -55.20
C CYS A 413 11.70 11.88 -54.88
N PRO A 414 12.04 11.41 -53.67
CA PRO A 414 13.39 10.91 -53.39
C PRO A 414 13.65 9.62 -54.19
N PRO A 415 14.89 9.36 -54.62
CA PRO A 415 15.21 8.17 -55.39
C PRO A 415 14.97 6.90 -54.56
N ALA A 416 14.26 5.94 -55.15
CA ALA A 416 14.11 4.60 -54.61
C ALA A 416 15.49 3.94 -54.47
N ALA A 417 15.90 3.66 -53.23
CA ALA A 417 17.08 2.88 -52.94
C ALA A 417 16.84 1.43 -53.38
N GLY A 418 17.58 0.99 -54.39
CA GLY A 418 17.59 -0.39 -54.85
C GLY A 418 18.69 -1.22 -54.17
N ARG A 419 18.28 -2.44 -53.81
CA ARG A 419 19.02 -3.63 -53.30
C ARG A 419 19.21 -3.77 -51.81
#